data_AF-K9NRE8-F1
#
_entry.id   AF-K9NRE8-F1
#
_cell.length_a   1.000
_cell.length_b   1.000
_cell.length_c   1.000
_cell.angle_alpha   90.00
_cell.angle_beta   90.00
_cell.angle_gamma   90.00
#
_symmetry.space_group_name_H-M   'P 1'
#
loop_
_entity.id
_entity.type
_entity.pdbx_description
1 polymer ?
#
loop_
_entity_poly.entity_id
_entity_poly.type
_entity_poly.pdbx_seq_one_letter_code
_entity_poly.pdbx_strand_id
1 'polypeptide(L)'
;SNLSFLNDASVLHNLRSRYKAMLIYTYSGLFCVVINPYKRLPIYTDSVARMFMGKRKTEMPPHLFSVSDEAYRNMLIDHENQSMLITGESGAGKTENTKKVIAYFAAVGAKQSEAEGIAQEGGKQVTLEDQIVQTNPILEAFGNAKTVRNNNSSRFGKFIRIHFSKLGRVASCDIEHYLLEKSRVIRQAPGERCYHIFYQIYSNYKPELKKILLLDKPIKDYWFVAQAELTVDGIDDVEEMKASDEAFTILGFSEEEKMDCYRLMSA
;
A
#
# COMPACT_ATOMS: atom_id res chain seq x y z
N SER A 1 1.98 27.33 5.83
CA SER A 1 2.59 28.00 7.00
C SER A 1 2.14 29.44 7.20
N ASN A 2 1.40 30.06 6.26
CA ASN A 2 1.07 31.50 6.34
C ASN A 2 -0.35 31.79 6.88
N LEU A 3 -0.90 30.91 7.72
CA LEU A 3 -2.20 31.19 8.37
C LEU A 3 -1.97 32.25 9.46
N SER A 4 -2.63 33.41 9.35
CA SER A 4 -2.54 34.48 10.34
C SER A 4 -3.16 34.08 11.69
N PHE A 5 -4.12 33.16 11.69
CA PHE A 5 -4.77 32.63 12.89
C PHE A 5 -4.58 31.11 12.96
N LEU A 6 -3.89 30.67 14.01
CA LEU A 6 -3.66 29.25 14.31
C LEU A 6 -4.69 28.76 15.33
N ASN A 7 -5.92 28.53 14.86
CA ASN A 7 -6.98 27.89 15.65
C ASN A 7 -7.71 26.82 14.82
N ASP A 8 -8.38 25.89 15.51
CA ASP A 8 -9.04 24.74 14.90
C ASP A 8 -10.04 25.15 13.81
N ALA A 9 -10.81 26.22 14.06
CA ALA A 9 -11.78 26.72 13.08
C ALA A 9 -11.12 27.20 11.79
N SER A 10 -9.98 27.90 11.88
CA SER A 10 -9.23 28.40 10.72
C SER A 10 -8.60 27.26 9.93
N VAL A 11 -8.02 26.28 10.62
CA VAL A 11 -7.44 25.08 10.00
C VAL A 11 -8.53 24.28 9.30
N LEU A 12 -9.66 24.02 9.97
CA LEU A 12 -10.80 23.30 9.41
C LEU A 12 -11.35 24.02 8.17
N HIS A 13 -11.55 25.33 8.24
CA HIS A 13 -12.02 26.12 7.10
C HIS A 13 -11.05 26.01 5.91
N ASN A 14 -9.75 26.15 6.14
CA ASN A 14 -8.75 26.07 5.08
C ASN A 14 -8.74 24.69 4.41
N LEU A 15 -8.64 23.62 5.21
CA LEU A 15 -8.63 22.25 4.73
C LEU A 15 -9.92 21.90 3.99
N ARG A 16 -11.09 22.33 4.49
CA ARG A 16 -12.38 22.12 3.83
C ARG A 16 -12.45 22.83 2.48
N SER A 17 -12.00 24.07 2.39
CA SER A 17 -11.99 24.85 1.14
C SER A 17 -11.04 24.24 0.10
N ARG A 18 -9.86 23.80 0.52
CA ARG A 18 -8.90 23.09 -0.35
C ARG A 18 -9.44 21.77 -0.86
N TYR A 19 -10.05 20.98 0.02
CA TYR A 19 -10.67 19.71 -0.36
C TYR A 19 -11.81 19.90 -1.37
N LYS A 20 -12.66 20.92 -1.20
CA LYS A 20 -13.69 21.30 -2.19
C LYS A 20 -13.10 21.63 -3.55
N ALA A 21 -11.92 22.24 -3.58
CA ALA A 21 -11.17 22.52 -4.81
C ALA A 21 -10.33 21.31 -5.31
N MET A 22 -10.55 20.11 -4.77
CA MET A 22 -9.82 18.88 -5.12
C MET A 22 -8.32 18.90 -4.83
N LEU A 23 -7.86 19.80 -3.95
CA LEU A 23 -6.49 19.88 -3.47
C LEU A 23 -6.35 19.10 -2.16
N ILE A 24 -6.02 17.81 -2.26
CA ILE A 24 -6.02 16.90 -1.12
C ILE A 24 -4.79 17.02 -0.20
N TYR A 25 -3.68 17.51 -0.74
CA TYR A 25 -2.42 17.70 -0.03
C TYR A 25 -2.26 19.16 0.41
N THR A 26 -1.82 19.38 1.65
CA THR A 26 -1.61 20.71 2.21
C THR A 26 -0.40 20.71 3.13
N TYR A 27 0.57 21.59 2.88
CA TYR A 27 1.71 21.74 3.79
C TYR A 27 1.33 22.47 5.07
N SER A 28 1.73 21.89 6.20
CA SER A 28 1.64 22.47 7.54
C SER A 28 3.04 22.42 8.18
N GLY A 29 3.89 23.36 7.78
CA GLY A 29 5.31 23.39 8.19
C GLY A 29 6.07 22.19 7.63
N LEU A 30 6.61 21.38 8.54
CA LEU A 30 7.29 20.11 8.22
C LEU A 30 6.30 19.02 7.79
N PHE A 31 5.04 19.10 8.24
CA PHE A 31 4.03 18.09 7.97
C PHE A 31 3.33 18.33 6.63
N CYS A 32 2.84 17.24 6.04
CA CYS A 32 1.92 17.27 4.91
C CYS A 32 0.59 16.66 5.34
N VAL A 33 -0.46 17.49 5.43
CA VAL A 33 -1.81 17.05 5.75
C VAL A 33 -2.47 16.55 4.47
N VAL A 34 -3.04 15.35 4.54
CA VAL A 34 -3.72 14.69 3.43
C VAL A 34 -5.16 14.39 3.83
N ILE A 35 -6.12 14.78 2.99
CA ILE A 35 -7.52 14.37 3.14
C ILE A 35 -7.82 13.33 2.07
N ASN A 36 -8.12 12.10 2.49
CA ASN A 36 -8.41 10.99 1.58
C ASN A 36 -9.63 11.31 0.69
N PRO A 37 -9.49 11.38 -0.64
CA PRO A 37 -10.59 11.70 -1.54
C PRO A 37 -11.53 10.52 -1.84
N TYR A 38 -11.19 9.29 -1.41
CA TYR A 38 -11.92 8.06 -1.74
C TYR A 38 -12.17 7.83 -3.24
N LYS A 39 -11.31 8.42 -4.08
CA LYS A 39 -11.34 8.26 -5.54
C LYS A 39 -9.94 8.35 -6.11
N ARG A 40 -9.75 7.71 -7.27
CA ARG A 40 -8.49 7.77 -8.01
C ARG A 40 -8.36 9.14 -8.66
N LEU A 41 -7.21 9.78 -8.43
CA LEU A 41 -6.86 11.07 -9.02
C LEU A 41 -5.68 10.87 -9.98
N PRO A 42 -5.64 11.55 -11.13
CA PRO A 42 -4.57 11.43 -12.13
C PRO A 42 -3.31 12.22 -11.71
N ILE A 43 -2.96 12.21 -10.43
CA ILE A 43 -1.83 12.97 -9.85
C ILE A 43 -0.65 12.07 -9.44
N TYR A 44 -0.76 10.77 -9.71
CA TYR A 44 0.25 9.76 -9.34
C TYR A 44 0.84 9.05 -10.57
N THR A 45 0.75 9.68 -11.75
CA THR A 45 1.33 9.13 -12.97
C THR A 45 2.85 9.28 -12.95
N ASP A 46 3.54 8.46 -13.76
CA ASP A 46 4.99 8.55 -13.92
C ASP A 46 5.43 9.95 -14.41
N SER A 47 4.65 10.56 -15.31
CA SER A 47 4.89 11.94 -15.76
C SER A 47 4.89 12.94 -14.60
N VAL A 48 3.95 12.82 -13.66
CA VAL A 48 3.90 13.68 -12.48
C VAL A 48 5.08 13.36 -11.56
N ALA A 49 5.40 12.10 -11.32
CA ALA A 49 6.59 11.73 -10.53
C ALA A 49 7.86 12.42 -11.08
N ARG A 50 8.10 12.34 -12.40
CA ARG A 50 9.22 13.00 -13.07
C ARG A 50 9.24 14.52 -12.91
N MET A 51 8.07 15.18 -12.87
CA MET A 51 7.98 16.63 -12.63
C MET A 51 8.47 17.03 -11.23
N PHE A 52 8.27 16.17 -10.23
CA PHE A 52 8.68 16.43 -8.84
C PHE A 52 10.15 16.10 -8.56
N MET A 53 10.78 15.25 -9.39
CA MET A 53 12.17 14.82 -9.19
C MET A 53 13.16 15.97 -9.21
N GLY A 54 13.93 16.11 -8.13
CA GLY A 54 14.99 17.11 -8.00
C GLY A 54 14.48 18.55 -7.83
N LYS A 55 13.18 18.72 -7.54
CA LYS A 55 12.58 20.05 -7.31
C LYS A 55 12.56 20.39 -5.83
N ARG A 56 12.76 21.67 -5.52
CA ARG A 56 12.62 22.14 -4.13
C ARG A 56 11.15 22.21 -3.75
N LYS A 57 10.85 22.01 -2.46
CA LYS A 57 9.50 22.10 -1.90
C LYS A 57 8.79 23.44 -2.19
N THR A 58 9.54 24.53 -2.36
CA THR A 58 9.01 25.85 -2.71
C THR A 58 8.68 26.01 -4.20
N GLU A 59 9.23 25.17 -5.06
CA GLU A 59 9.04 25.21 -6.51
C GLU A 59 7.81 24.41 -6.95
N MET A 60 7.33 23.50 -6.10
CA MET A 60 6.25 22.57 -6.41
C MET A 60 5.07 22.74 -5.45
N PRO A 61 3.83 22.49 -5.92
CA PRO A 61 2.66 22.51 -5.05
C PRO A 61 2.71 21.38 -4.01
N PRO A 62 1.95 21.48 -2.91
CA PRO A 62 1.86 20.42 -1.91
C PRO A 62 1.51 19.07 -2.53
N HIS A 63 2.41 18.11 -2.37
CA HIS A 63 2.24 16.76 -2.87
C HIS A 63 3.12 15.78 -2.10
N LEU A 64 2.69 14.52 -2.04
CA LEU A 64 3.44 13.45 -1.41
C LEU A 64 4.82 13.22 -2.06
N PHE A 65 4.88 13.26 -3.39
CA PHE A 65 6.14 13.13 -4.14
C PHE A 65 7.17 14.20 -3.78
N SER A 66 6.75 15.43 -3.48
CA SER A 66 7.69 16.45 -3.02
C SER A 66 8.28 16.11 -1.64
N VAL A 67 7.50 15.52 -0.74
CA VAL A 67 7.99 15.07 0.57
C VAL A 67 8.95 13.89 0.40
N SER A 68 8.62 12.95 -0.49
CA SER A 68 9.49 11.82 -0.83
C SER A 68 10.80 12.27 -1.49
N ASP A 69 10.75 13.22 -2.42
CA ASP A 69 11.94 13.80 -3.08
C ASP A 69 12.83 14.56 -2.11
N GLU A 70 12.23 15.33 -1.20
CA GLU A 70 12.95 16.05 -0.15
C GLU A 70 13.70 15.08 0.77
N ALA A 71 13.04 14.02 1.24
CA ALA A 71 13.68 12.97 2.03
C ALA A 71 14.82 12.28 1.25
N TYR A 72 14.56 11.91 -0.01
CA TYR A 72 15.58 11.27 -0.85
C TYR A 72 16.82 12.16 -1.06
N ARG A 73 16.62 13.44 -1.37
CA ARG A 73 17.73 14.38 -1.57
C ARG A 73 18.50 14.63 -0.28
N ASN A 74 17.81 14.86 0.84
CA ASN A 74 18.47 15.08 2.13
C ASN A 74 19.28 13.85 2.54
N MET A 75 18.76 12.65 2.34
CA MET A 75 19.51 11.41 2.56
C MET A 75 20.81 11.35 1.75
N LEU A 76 20.78 11.77 0.47
CA LEU A 76 21.96 11.76 -0.39
C LEU A 76 22.97 12.88 -0.08
N ILE A 77 22.50 14.06 0.31
CA ILE A 77 23.33 15.23 0.57
C ILE A 77 23.94 15.16 1.98
N ASP A 78 23.11 14.87 2.97
CA ASP A 78 23.49 14.90 4.39
C ASP A 78 24.09 13.56 4.83
N HIS A 79 23.93 12.50 4.02
CA HIS A 79 24.36 11.13 4.34
C HIS A 79 23.74 10.56 5.62
N GLU A 80 22.55 11.03 5.97
CA GLU A 80 21.79 10.59 7.14
C GLU A 80 20.50 9.85 6.74
N ASN A 81 20.20 8.77 7.49
CA ASN A 81 18.98 7.99 7.28
C ASN A 81 17.73 8.85 7.52
N GLN A 82 16.74 8.71 6.64
CA GLN A 82 15.47 9.43 6.74
C GLN A 82 14.34 8.50 7.16
N SER A 83 13.31 9.08 7.78
CA SER A 83 12.08 8.36 8.09
C SER A 83 10.87 9.15 7.63
N MET A 84 9.84 8.44 7.20
CA MET A 84 8.58 9.04 6.81
C MET A 84 7.43 8.33 7.52
N LEU A 85 6.78 9.05 8.43
CA LEU A 85 5.68 8.55 9.23
C LEU A 85 4.34 8.99 8.65
N ILE A 86 3.50 8.03 8.26
CA ILE A 86 2.13 8.28 7.80
C ILE A 86 1.16 7.88 8.91
N THR A 87 0.58 8.88 9.57
CA THR A 87 -0.41 8.70 10.64
C THR A 87 -1.82 9.08 10.21
N GLY A 88 -2.82 8.52 10.88
CA GLY A 88 -4.23 8.80 10.65
C GLY A 88 -5.14 7.68 11.14
N GLU A 89 -6.42 7.98 11.28
CA GLU A 89 -7.45 7.01 11.70
C GLU A 89 -7.68 5.91 10.64
N SER A 90 -8.54 4.94 10.95
CA SER A 90 -8.98 3.96 9.96
C SER A 90 -9.67 4.66 8.79
N GLY A 91 -9.34 4.26 7.56
CA GLY A 91 -9.86 4.89 6.34
C GLY A 91 -9.13 6.17 5.91
N ALA A 92 -8.14 6.68 6.66
CA ALA A 92 -7.40 7.89 6.30
C ALA A 92 -6.50 7.75 5.05
N GLY A 93 -6.40 6.56 4.44
CA GLY A 93 -5.62 6.32 3.23
C GLY A 93 -4.12 6.08 3.47
N LYS A 94 -3.73 5.62 4.67
CA LYS A 94 -2.32 5.38 5.02
C LYS A 94 -1.61 4.45 4.02
N THR A 95 -2.18 3.26 3.83
CA THR A 95 -1.65 2.23 2.91
C THR A 95 -1.53 2.73 1.47
N GLU A 96 -2.55 3.45 0.98
CA GLU A 96 -2.53 4.01 -0.38
C GLU A 96 -1.42 5.06 -0.55
N ASN A 97 -1.23 5.95 0.43
CA ASN A 97 -0.11 6.90 0.38
C ASN A 97 1.25 6.18 0.46
N THR A 98 1.40 5.14 1.29
CA THR A 98 2.63 4.34 1.34
C THR A 98 2.95 3.73 -0.02
N LYS A 99 1.96 3.15 -0.72
CA LYS A 99 2.14 2.63 -2.09
C LYS A 99 2.66 3.71 -3.05
N LYS A 100 2.15 4.94 -2.95
CA LYS A 100 2.59 6.06 -3.79
C LYS A 100 4.01 6.49 -3.49
N VAL A 101 4.45 6.45 -2.24
CA VAL A 101 5.84 6.75 -1.88
C VAL A 101 6.80 5.70 -2.42
N ILE A 102 6.45 4.42 -2.27
CA ILE A 102 7.24 3.32 -2.84
C ILE A 102 7.34 3.49 -4.37
N ALA A 103 6.22 3.75 -5.04
CA ALA A 103 6.19 3.98 -6.49
C ALA A 103 7.05 5.19 -6.90
N TYR A 104 7.13 6.23 -6.07
CA TYR A 104 8.00 7.37 -6.31
C TYR A 104 9.48 6.98 -6.26
N PHE A 105 9.92 6.28 -5.20
CA PHE A 105 11.30 5.82 -5.09
C PHE A 105 11.68 4.85 -6.20
N ALA A 106 10.74 4.00 -6.61
CA ALA A 106 10.90 3.14 -7.78
C ALA A 106 11.18 3.94 -9.06
N ALA A 107 10.38 4.97 -9.33
CA ALA A 107 10.57 5.83 -10.51
C ALA A 107 11.91 6.59 -10.48
N VAL A 108 12.36 7.01 -9.30
CA VAL A 108 13.69 7.65 -9.13
C VAL A 108 14.81 6.66 -9.47
N GLY A 109 14.76 5.43 -8.96
CA GLY A 109 15.73 4.37 -9.26
C GLY A 109 15.78 3.99 -10.74
N ALA A 110 14.61 3.90 -11.39
CA ALA A 110 14.50 3.64 -12.82
C ALA A 110 15.18 4.73 -13.66
N LYS A 111 14.92 6.01 -13.36
CA LYS A 111 15.53 7.15 -14.06
C LYS A 111 17.05 7.18 -13.95
N GLN A 112 17.59 6.82 -12.79
CA GLN A 112 19.05 6.73 -12.61
C GLN A 112 19.65 5.64 -13.48
N SER A 113 18.97 4.49 -13.58
CA SER A 113 19.40 3.37 -14.43
C SER A 113 19.38 3.75 -15.92
N GLU A 114 18.36 4.49 -16.37
CA GLU A 114 18.29 5.05 -17.73
C GLU A 114 19.45 6.02 -18.01
N ALA A 115 19.78 6.91 -17.07
CA ALA A 115 20.85 7.90 -17.22
C ALA A 115 22.25 7.27 -17.32
N GLU A 116 22.45 6.10 -16.70
CA GLU A 116 23.70 5.33 -16.73
C GLU A 116 23.82 4.43 -17.98
N GLY A 117 22.83 4.45 -18.89
CA GLY A 117 22.86 3.64 -20.10
C GLY A 117 22.74 2.14 -19.84
N ILE A 118 22.27 1.74 -18.66
CA ILE A 118 21.96 0.34 -18.34
C ILE A 118 20.65 0.01 -19.03
N ALA A 119 20.74 -0.39 -20.30
CA ALA A 119 19.61 -0.89 -21.05
C ALA A 119 19.06 -2.14 -20.35
N GLN A 120 17.76 -2.15 -20.03
CA GLN A 120 17.07 -3.39 -19.69
C GLN A 120 17.11 -4.29 -20.94
N GLU A 121 18.00 -5.29 -20.94
CA GLU A 121 18.06 -6.29 -22.01
C GLU A 121 16.72 -7.03 -22.09
N GLY A 122 16.08 -6.93 -23.26
CA GLY A 122 14.99 -7.75 -23.79
C GLY A 122 14.28 -8.71 -22.82
N GLY A 123 13.33 -8.19 -22.06
CA GLY A 123 12.38 -8.97 -21.26
C GLY A 123 11.74 -8.11 -20.19
N LYS A 124 10.53 -8.47 -19.74
CA LYS A 124 9.91 -7.92 -18.52
C LYS A 124 10.70 -8.46 -17.31
N GLN A 125 11.95 -8.02 -17.13
CA GLN A 125 12.74 -8.41 -15.98
C GLN A 125 12.11 -7.74 -14.76
N VAL A 126 11.62 -8.56 -13.84
CA VAL A 126 11.06 -8.10 -12.57
C VAL A 126 12.14 -7.29 -11.85
N THR A 127 11.88 -6.01 -11.64
CA THR A 127 12.81 -5.14 -10.92
C THR A 127 12.64 -5.29 -9.41
N LEU A 128 13.66 -4.91 -8.63
CA LEU A 128 13.55 -4.88 -7.16
C LEU A 128 12.39 -3.96 -6.74
N GLU A 129 12.23 -2.86 -7.45
CA GLU A 129 11.13 -1.91 -7.33
C GLU A 129 9.76 -2.57 -7.53
N ASP A 130 9.62 -3.39 -8.58
CA ASP A 130 8.40 -4.15 -8.84
C ASP A 130 8.12 -5.11 -7.68
N GLN A 131 9.14 -5.82 -7.19
CA GLN A 131 8.98 -6.72 -6.04
C GLN A 131 8.46 -5.97 -4.81
N ILE A 132 9.03 -4.81 -4.48
CA ILE A 132 8.58 -4.02 -3.32
C ILE A 132 7.10 -3.63 -3.48
N VAL A 133 6.66 -3.20 -4.67
CA VAL A 133 5.26 -2.86 -4.92
C VAL A 133 4.36 -4.09 -4.78
N GLN A 134 4.80 -5.24 -5.31
CA GLN A 134 4.06 -6.51 -5.29
C GLN A 134 4.00 -7.19 -3.93
N THR A 135 4.75 -6.73 -2.92
CA THR A 135 4.51 -7.17 -1.53
C THR A 135 3.13 -6.77 -1.01
N ASN A 136 2.55 -5.66 -1.51
CA ASN A 136 1.32 -5.13 -0.94
C ASN A 136 0.10 -6.04 -1.16
N PRO A 137 -0.21 -6.57 -2.37
CA PRO A 137 -1.31 -7.51 -2.55
C PRO A 137 -1.33 -8.64 -1.51
N ILE A 138 -0.18 -9.28 -1.27
CA ILE A 138 -0.05 -10.35 -0.27
C ILE A 138 -0.29 -9.82 1.14
N LEU A 139 0.38 -8.73 1.52
CA LEU A 139 0.21 -8.14 2.85
C LEU A 139 -1.23 -7.69 3.11
N GLU A 140 -1.95 -7.25 2.08
CA GLU A 140 -3.36 -6.87 2.18
C GLU A 140 -4.28 -8.09 2.24
N ALA A 141 -4.03 -9.13 1.44
CA ALA A 141 -4.78 -10.38 1.52
C ALA A 141 -4.75 -10.96 2.94
N PHE A 142 -3.57 -11.05 3.55
CA PHE A 142 -3.38 -11.68 4.86
C PHE A 142 -3.62 -10.74 6.05
N GLY A 143 -3.41 -9.43 5.87
CA GLY A 143 -3.40 -8.47 6.96
C GLY A 143 -4.53 -7.44 6.95
N ASN A 144 -5.33 -7.36 5.87
CA ASN A 144 -6.47 -6.45 5.80
C ASN A 144 -7.81 -7.20 5.92
N ALA A 145 -8.81 -6.47 6.42
CA ALA A 145 -10.18 -6.96 6.56
C ALA A 145 -11.20 -5.82 6.43
N LYS A 146 -12.48 -6.17 6.21
CA LYS A 146 -13.58 -5.20 6.29
C LYS A 146 -13.91 -4.89 7.75
N THR A 147 -14.06 -3.60 8.00
CA THR A 147 -14.60 -3.02 9.23
C THR A 147 -15.82 -2.18 8.89
N VAL A 148 -16.60 -1.78 9.89
CA VAL A 148 -17.78 -0.92 9.71
C VAL A 148 -17.48 0.39 8.97
N ARG A 149 -16.26 0.93 9.10
CA ARG A 149 -15.87 2.23 8.50
C ARG A 149 -15.00 2.12 7.25
N ASN A 150 -14.38 0.97 7.02
CA ASN A 150 -13.39 0.78 5.96
C ASN A 150 -13.40 -0.67 5.48
N ASN A 151 -13.65 -0.84 4.19
CA ASN A 151 -13.76 -2.12 3.50
C ASN A 151 -12.42 -2.85 3.33
N ASN A 152 -11.30 -2.12 3.29
CA ASN A 152 -9.94 -2.68 3.16
C ASN A 152 -9.05 -2.08 4.27
N SER A 153 -9.31 -2.46 5.52
CA SER A 153 -8.61 -1.93 6.69
C SER A 153 -7.43 -2.80 7.08
N SER A 154 -6.22 -2.27 7.03
CA SER A 154 -5.05 -2.93 7.64
C SER A 154 -5.25 -3.12 9.13
N ARG A 155 -5.14 -4.37 9.59
CA ARG A 155 -5.26 -4.77 11.00
C ARG A 155 -3.92 -5.21 11.59
N PHE A 156 -2.84 -4.69 11.00
CA PHE A 156 -1.47 -4.84 11.43
C PHE A 156 -0.74 -3.53 11.09
N GLY A 157 0.34 -3.26 11.82
CA GLY A 157 1.30 -2.24 11.47
C GLY A 157 2.42 -2.80 10.60
N LYS A 158 2.96 -1.95 9.74
CA LYS A 158 4.10 -2.26 8.87
C LYS A 158 5.16 -1.17 8.99
N PHE A 159 6.41 -1.60 9.05
CA PHE A 159 7.58 -0.75 9.02
C PHE A 159 8.44 -1.18 7.83
N ILE A 160 8.52 -0.32 6.82
CA ILE A 160 9.20 -0.61 5.56
C ILE A 160 10.51 0.17 5.54
N ARG A 161 11.63 -0.54 5.48
CA ARG A 161 12.96 0.02 5.32
C ARG A 161 13.38 -0.15 3.86
N ILE A 162 13.59 0.96 3.17
CA ILE A 162 14.12 0.96 1.80
C ILE A 162 15.58 1.42 1.89
N HIS A 163 16.49 0.57 1.46
CA HIS A 163 17.91 0.83 1.48
C HIS A 163 18.35 1.36 0.12
N PHE A 164 19.13 2.44 0.14
CA PHE A 164 19.70 3.03 -1.07
C PHE A 164 21.20 2.82 -1.09
N SER A 165 21.75 2.60 -2.29
CA SER A 165 23.19 2.54 -2.52
C SER A 165 23.82 3.94 -2.44
N LYS A 166 25.15 4.01 -2.44
CA LYS A 166 25.89 5.29 -2.50
C LYS A 166 25.56 6.13 -3.74
N LEU A 167 25.12 5.48 -4.81
CA LEU A 167 24.69 6.14 -6.05
C LEU A 167 23.21 6.57 -6.01
N GLY A 168 22.49 6.28 -4.92
CA GLY A 168 21.09 6.60 -4.73
C GLY A 168 20.09 5.60 -5.33
N ARG A 169 20.57 4.44 -5.79
CA ARG A 169 19.69 3.38 -6.35
C ARG A 169 19.09 2.55 -5.23
N VAL A 170 17.86 2.05 -5.41
CA VAL A 170 17.26 1.09 -4.47
C VAL A 170 18.13 -0.17 -4.45
N ALA A 171 18.65 -0.52 -3.28
CA ALA A 171 19.58 -1.63 -3.09
C ALA A 171 18.91 -2.84 -2.43
N SER A 172 18.04 -2.60 -1.47
CA SER A 172 17.24 -3.64 -0.82
C SER A 172 16.02 -3.04 -0.14
N CYS A 173 15.08 -3.89 0.25
CA CYS A 173 13.92 -3.50 1.04
C CYS A 173 13.65 -4.57 2.10
N ASP A 174 13.28 -4.11 3.29
CA ASP A 174 12.91 -4.94 4.42
C ASP A 174 11.56 -4.47 4.97
N ILE A 175 10.71 -5.42 5.37
CA ILE A 175 9.36 -5.15 5.88
C ILE A 175 9.19 -5.89 7.20
N GLU A 176 9.16 -5.12 8.29
CA GLU A 176 8.78 -5.62 9.60
C GLU A 176 7.28 -5.39 9.83
N HIS A 177 6.59 -6.40 10.33
CA HIS A 177 5.18 -6.31 10.70
C HIS A 177 5.04 -6.32 12.23
N TYR A 178 4.02 -5.64 12.75
CA TYR A 178 3.73 -5.60 14.18
C TYR A 178 2.22 -5.57 14.44
N LEU A 179 1.81 -6.13 15.59
CA LEU A 179 0.45 -6.03 16.12
C LEU A 179 -0.67 -6.48 15.16
N LEU A 180 -0.54 -7.67 14.56
CA LEU A 180 -1.65 -8.29 13.83
C LEU A 180 -2.82 -8.57 14.80
N GLU A 181 -4.03 -8.13 14.45
CA GLU A 181 -5.23 -8.36 15.25
C GLU A 181 -5.70 -9.83 15.16
N LYS A 182 -5.13 -10.68 16.02
CA LYS A 182 -5.43 -12.12 16.05
C LYS A 182 -6.89 -12.43 16.39
N SER A 183 -7.52 -11.61 17.22
CA SER A 183 -8.92 -11.80 17.66
C SER A 183 -9.91 -11.86 16.50
N ARG A 184 -9.59 -11.21 15.37
CA ARG A 184 -10.44 -11.17 14.17
C ARG A 184 -10.65 -12.53 13.53
N VAL A 185 -9.74 -13.49 13.69
CA VAL A 185 -9.91 -14.85 13.18
C VAL A 185 -10.98 -15.60 13.99
N ILE A 186 -11.06 -15.32 15.29
CA ILE A 186 -11.95 -16.04 16.21
C ILE A 186 -13.35 -15.44 16.23
N ARG A 187 -13.46 -14.11 16.08
CA ARG A 187 -14.73 -13.40 16.17
C ARG A 187 -14.78 -12.17 15.27
N GLN A 188 -15.91 -11.98 14.60
CA GLN A 188 -16.22 -10.77 13.83
C GLN A 188 -17.47 -10.10 14.40
N ALA A 189 -17.45 -8.76 14.52
CA ALA A 189 -18.62 -7.99 14.89
C ALA A 189 -19.56 -7.82 13.67
N PRO A 190 -20.87 -7.56 13.87
CA PRO A 190 -21.78 -7.26 12.77
C PRO A 190 -21.26 -6.13 11.88
N GLY A 191 -21.34 -6.31 10.56
CA GLY A 191 -20.80 -5.37 9.57
C GLY A 191 -19.29 -5.50 9.33
N GLU A 192 -18.59 -6.42 10.00
CA GLU A 192 -17.19 -6.74 9.72
C GLU A 192 -17.06 -8.05 8.93
N ARG A 193 -15.88 -8.25 8.31
CA ARG A 193 -15.48 -9.49 7.63
C ARG A 193 -14.15 -9.97 8.23
N CYS A 194 -13.85 -11.26 8.09
CA CYS A 194 -12.52 -11.78 8.41
C CYS A 194 -11.47 -11.29 7.38
N TYR A 195 -10.21 -11.73 7.52
CA TYR A 195 -9.13 -11.38 6.59
C TYR A 195 -9.44 -11.80 5.16
N HIS A 196 -9.03 -10.99 4.18
CA HIS A 196 -9.44 -11.16 2.78
C HIS A 196 -8.99 -12.49 2.17
N ILE A 197 -7.82 -12.99 2.55
CA ILE A 197 -7.22 -14.22 2.03
C ILE A 197 -8.16 -15.43 2.11
N PHE A 198 -8.97 -15.56 3.17
CA PHE A 198 -9.90 -16.69 3.31
C PHE A 198 -10.91 -16.76 2.18
N TYR A 199 -11.40 -15.60 1.77
CA TYR A 199 -12.42 -15.50 0.74
C TYR A 199 -11.84 -15.46 -0.67
N GLN A 200 -10.62 -14.94 -0.80
CA GLN A 200 -9.83 -15.02 -2.04
C GLN A 200 -9.49 -16.48 -2.38
N ILE A 201 -9.02 -17.28 -1.40
CA ILE A 201 -8.78 -18.72 -1.58
C ILE A 201 -10.08 -19.46 -1.90
N TYR A 202 -11.18 -19.10 -1.23
CA TYR A 202 -12.51 -19.67 -1.50
C TYR A 202 -13.14 -19.15 -2.81
N SER A 203 -12.55 -18.17 -3.47
CA SER A 203 -13.04 -17.67 -4.74
C SER A 203 -12.95 -18.75 -5.84
N ASN A 204 -13.41 -18.44 -7.05
CA ASN A 204 -13.32 -19.33 -8.20
C ASN A 204 -12.17 -18.96 -9.16
N TYR A 205 -11.19 -18.16 -8.73
CA TYR A 205 -10.03 -17.85 -9.57
C TYR A 205 -9.23 -19.12 -9.93
N LYS A 206 -8.91 -19.94 -8.92
CA LYS A 206 -8.29 -21.26 -9.05
C LYS A 206 -9.24 -22.33 -8.51
N PRO A 207 -10.18 -22.84 -9.32
CA PRO A 207 -11.22 -23.76 -8.85
C PRO A 207 -10.66 -25.06 -8.24
N GLU A 208 -9.45 -25.47 -8.64
CA GLU A 208 -8.73 -26.61 -8.09
C GLU A 208 -8.38 -26.45 -6.60
N LEU A 209 -8.21 -25.22 -6.10
CA LEU A 209 -7.86 -24.96 -4.70
C LEU A 209 -8.92 -25.51 -3.76
N LYS A 210 -10.21 -25.39 -4.10
CA LYS A 210 -11.29 -25.91 -3.24
C LYS A 210 -11.15 -27.41 -3.01
N LYS A 211 -10.79 -28.16 -4.05
CA LYS A 211 -10.60 -29.60 -3.96
C LYS A 211 -9.31 -29.95 -3.21
N ILE A 212 -8.20 -29.28 -3.51
CA ILE A 212 -6.89 -29.54 -2.91
C ILE A 212 -6.89 -29.22 -1.41
N LEU A 213 -7.54 -28.13 -1.03
CA LEU A 213 -7.61 -27.61 0.34
C LEU A 213 -8.82 -28.15 1.13
N LEU A 214 -9.57 -29.09 0.55
CA LEU A 214 -10.76 -29.70 1.18
C LEU A 214 -11.82 -28.68 1.62
N LEU A 215 -12.02 -27.63 0.82
CA LEU A 215 -13.06 -26.61 1.01
C LEU A 215 -14.38 -27.06 0.37
N ASP A 216 -14.96 -28.12 0.93
CA ASP A 216 -16.13 -28.84 0.42
C ASP A 216 -17.50 -28.23 0.79
N LYS A 217 -17.53 -27.31 1.76
CA LYS A 217 -18.77 -26.68 2.23
C LYS A 217 -19.01 -25.31 1.59
N PRO A 218 -20.25 -24.83 1.55
CA PRO A 218 -20.54 -23.41 1.36
C PRO A 218 -19.74 -22.53 2.35
N ILE A 219 -19.22 -21.37 1.91
CA ILE A 219 -18.39 -20.51 2.78
C ILE A 219 -19.07 -20.13 4.09
N LYS A 220 -20.40 -19.96 4.05
CA LYS A 220 -21.25 -19.62 5.20
C LYS A 220 -21.22 -20.67 6.32
N ASP A 221 -20.79 -21.89 6.02
CA ASP A 221 -20.75 -23.01 6.97
C ASP A 221 -19.38 -23.12 7.67
N TYR A 222 -18.38 -22.33 7.26
CA TYR A 222 -17.09 -22.21 7.96
C TYR A 222 -17.20 -21.13 9.04
N TRP A 223 -17.44 -21.58 10.28
CA TRP A 223 -17.74 -20.72 11.43
C TRP A 223 -16.79 -19.53 11.60
N PHE A 224 -15.47 -19.71 11.49
CA PHE A 224 -14.50 -18.64 11.74
C PHE A 224 -14.47 -17.53 10.68
N VAL A 225 -15.04 -17.76 9.49
CA VAL A 225 -15.06 -16.76 8.40
C VAL A 225 -16.48 -16.29 8.07
N ALA A 226 -17.50 -16.83 8.74
CA ALA A 226 -18.91 -16.61 8.41
C ALA A 226 -19.77 -16.11 9.58
N GLN A 227 -19.19 -15.42 10.57
CA GLN A 227 -19.97 -14.88 11.71
C GLN A 227 -20.67 -13.56 11.39
N ALA A 228 -20.28 -12.90 10.29
CA ALA A 228 -20.80 -11.60 9.89
C ALA A 228 -20.85 -11.50 8.35
N GLU A 229 -20.13 -10.55 7.76
CA GLU A 229 -20.19 -10.26 6.34
C GLU A 229 -19.38 -11.27 5.53
N LEU A 230 -19.93 -11.74 4.41
CA LEU A 230 -19.23 -12.63 3.47
C LEU A 230 -18.73 -11.92 2.22
N THR A 231 -19.33 -10.78 1.90
CA THR A 231 -19.02 -9.96 0.72
C THR A 231 -18.71 -8.53 1.13
N VAL A 232 -17.98 -7.82 0.26
CA VAL A 232 -17.56 -6.43 0.52
C VAL A 232 -17.80 -5.60 -0.72
N ASP A 233 -18.51 -4.48 -0.55
CA ASP A 233 -18.76 -3.58 -1.67
C ASP A 233 -17.45 -3.00 -2.22
N GLY A 234 -17.28 -3.14 -3.54
CA GLY A 234 -16.13 -2.64 -4.27
C GLY A 234 -14.87 -3.52 -4.20
N ILE A 235 -14.96 -4.74 -3.66
CA ILE A 235 -13.88 -5.74 -3.69
C ILE A 235 -14.35 -6.96 -4.48
N ASP A 236 -13.58 -7.35 -5.49
CA ASP A 236 -13.76 -8.60 -6.21
C ASP A 236 -12.73 -9.62 -5.72
N ASP A 237 -13.17 -10.61 -4.92
CA ASP A 237 -12.28 -11.62 -4.35
C ASP A 237 -11.58 -12.49 -5.42
N VAL A 238 -12.14 -12.60 -6.64
CA VAL A 238 -11.51 -13.33 -7.76
C VAL A 238 -10.34 -12.54 -8.33
N GLU A 239 -10.54 -11.25 -8.59
CA GLU A 239 -9.46 -10.37 -9.09
C GLU A 239 -8.35 -10.20 -8.05
N GLU A 240 -8.71 -10.04 -6.77
CA GLU A 240 -7.74 -9.89 -5.69
C GLU A 240 -6.97 -11.19 -5.42
N MET A 241 -7.61 -12.37 -5.57
CA MET A 241 -6.90 -13.65 -5.50
C MET A 241 -5.89 -13.77 -6.64
N LYS A 242 -6.26 -13.37 -7.86
CA LYS A 242 -5.34 -13.34 -9.00
C LYS A 242 -4.13 -12.45 -8.71
N ALA A 243 -4.37 -11.22 -8.25
CA ALA A 243 -3.30 -10.28 -7.94
C ALA A 243 -2.35 -10.82 -6.86
N SER A 244 -2.90 -11.45 -5.81
CA SER A 244 -2.11 -12.03 -4.72
C SER A 244 -1.29 -13.24 -5.18
N ASP A 245 -1.87 -14.11 -6.00
CA ASP A 245 -1.19 -15.30 -6.53
C ASP A 245 -0.06 -14.96 -7.52
N GLU A 246 -0.30 -13.97 -8.40
CA GLU A 246 0.73 -13.41 -9.29
C GLU A 246 1.85 -12.74 -8.48
N ALA A 247 1.49 -12.00 -7.42
CA ALA A 247 2.45 -11.32 -6.55
C ALA A 247 3.43 -12.31 -5.88
N PHE A 248 2.96 -13.45 -5.38
CA PHE A 248 3.85 -14.48 -4.82
C PHE A 248 4.91 -14.94 -5.84
N THR A 249 4.48 -15.11 -7.10
CA THR A 249 5.37 -15.53 -8.19
C THR A 249 6.42 -14.46 -8.50
N ILE A 250 6.03 -13.19 -8.51
CA ILE A 250 6.93 -12.05 -8.75
C ILE A 250 7.97 -11.93 -7.62
N LEU A 251 7.58 -12.25 -6.38
CA LEU A 251 8.48 -12.27 -5.23
C LEU A 251 9.39 -13.52 -5.17
N GLY A 252 9.22 -14.45 -6.10
CA GLY A 252 10.08 -15.63 -6.20
C GLY A 252 9.68 -16.82 -5.33
N PHE A 253 8.45 -16.85 -4.80
CA PHE A 253 7.93 -18.03 -4.12
C PHE A 253 7.70 -19.15 -5.13
N SER A 254 8.13 -20.36 -4.77
CA SER A 254 7.83 -21.57 -5.52
C SER A 254 6.33 -21.91 -5.46
N GLU A 255 5.85 -22.73 -6.41
CA GLU A 255 4.46 -23.25 -6.36
C GLU A 255 4.18 -24.04 -5.08
N GLU A 256 5.18 -24.74 -4.55
CA GLU A 256 5.08 -25.49 -3.30
C GLU A 256 4.89 -24.56 -2.11
N GLU A 257 5.74 -23.54 -1.94
CA GLU A 257 5.62 -22.56 -0.86
C GLU A 257 4.28 -21.80 -0.92
N LYS A 258 3.84 -21.41 -2.13
CA LYS A 258 2.52 -20.79 -2.34
C LYS A 258 1.39 -21.70 -1.86
N MET A 259 1.44 -22.96 -2.28
CA MET A 259 0.43 -23.94 -1.88
C MET A 259 0.46 -24.23 -0.37
N ASP A 260 1.64 -24.26 0.24
CA ASP A 260 1.78 -24.43 1.69
C ASP A 260 1.20 -23.26 2.46
N CYS A 261 1.39 -22.02 2.00
CA CYS A 261 0.67 -20.87 2.54
C CYS A 261 -0.85 -21.07 2.46
N TYR A 262 -1.38 -21.50 1.32
CA TYR A 262 -2.83 -21.74 1.18
C TYR A 262 -3.34 -22.88 2.06
N ARG A 263 -2.57 -23.97 2.21
CA ARG A 263 -2.87 -25.09 3.13
C ARG A 263 -2.95 -24.63 4.57
N LEU A 264 -1.98 -23.83 5.02
CA LEU A 264 -1.96 -23.27 6.38
C LEU A 264 -3.16 -22.35 6.64
N MET A 265 -3.62 -21.63 5.62
CA MET A 265 -4.80 -20.77 5.75
C MET A 265 -6.12 -21.54 5.72
N SER A 266 -6.20 -22.68 5.03
CA SER A 266 -7.42 -23.49 4.97
C SER A 266 -7.63 -24.41 6.17
N ALA A 267 -6.57 -24.73 6.90
CA ALA A 267 -6.58 -25.63 8.08
C ALA A 267 -7.26 -24.98 9.29
#